data_AF-A0A3D4H8V9-F1
#
_entry.id   AF-A0A3D4H8V9-F1
#
_cell.length_a   1.000
_cell.length_b   1.000
_cell.length_c   1.000
_cell.angle_alpha   90.00
_cell.angle_beta   90.00
_cell.angle_gamma   90.00
#
_symmetry.space_group_name_H-M   'P 1'
#
loop_
_entity.id
_entity.type
_entity.pdbx_description
1 polymer ?
#
loop_
_entity_poly.entity_id
_entity_poly.type
_entity_poly.pdbx_seq_one_letter_code
_entity_poly.pdbx_strand_id
1 'polypeptide(L)'
;MNRNSHESDSEIAAYWAEASTTSGRLRNNMRIRVKRLTWEAVVGGASVLKRIFDIIVSGLALICLSPVFAATAILIELEDRGPILICLLRLKRLITVTETGPSSLLAPDIAQRFLAVPMSPFLNN
;
A
#
# COMPACT_ATOMS: atom_id res chain seq x y z
N MET A 1 -6.15 -25.50 -44.18
CA MET A 1 -4.88 -25.06 -44.79
C MET A 1 -3.83 -26.11 -44.49
N ASN A 2 -3.68 -27.14 -45.34
CA ASN A 2 -2.71 -28.22 -45.14
C ASN A 2 -1.39 -27.79 -45.78
N ARG A 3 -0.48 -27.18 -45.01
CA ARG A 3 0.86 -26.83 -45.49
C ARG A 3 1.71 -28.09 -45.52
N ASN A 4 2.34 -28.36 -46.66
CA ASN A 4 3.21 -29.51 -46.84
C ASN A 4 4.39 -29.40 -45.86
N SER A 5 4.76 -30.51 -45.20
CA SER A 5 5.81 -30.55 -44.17
C SER A 5 7.15 -29.98 -44.66
N HIS A 6 7.48 -30.15 -45.93
CA HIS A 6 8.71 -29.60 -46.53
C HIS A 6 8.72 -28.06 -46.62
N GLU A 7 7.55 -27.44 -46.74
CA GLU A 7 7.41 -25.98 -46.80
C GLU A 7 7.58 -25.37 -45.40
N SER A 8 7.05 -26.02 -44.35
CA SER A 8 7.27 -25.58 -42.97
C SER A 8 8.73 -25.72 -42.54
N ASP A 9 9.42 -26.80 -42.94
CA ASP A 9 10.81 -27.04 -42.52
C ASP A 9 11.76 -26.00 -43.13
N SER A 10 11.51 -25.61 -44.39
CA SER A 10 12.29 -24.56 -45.08
C SER A 10 11.98 -23.15 -44.54
N GLU A 11 10.72 -22.85 -44.20
CA GLU A 11 10.35 -21.61 -43.50
C GLU A 11 11.03 -21.51 -42.12
N ILE A 12 11.02 -22.61 -41.35
CA ILE A 12 11.67 -22.68 -40.04
C ILE A 12 13.19 -22.54 -40.19
N ALA A 13 13.80 -23.20 -41.18
CA ALA A 13 15.23 -23.08 -41.46
C ALA A 13 15.63 -21.65 -41.87
N ALA A 14 14.84 -20.99 -42.72
CA ALA A 14 15.05 -19.59 -43.09
C ALA A 14 14.90 -18.64 -41.88
N TYR A 15 13.92 -18.89 -41.02
CA TYR A 15 13.76 -18.17 -39.75
C TYR A 15 14.98 -18.33 -38.83
N TRP A 16 15.49 -19.55 -38.67
CA TRP A 16 16.70 -19.80 -37.87
C TRP A 16 17.96 -19.21 -38.51
N ALA A 17 18.08 -19.24 -39.83
CA ALA A 17 19.17 -18.61 -40.57
C ALA A 17 19.18 -17.08 -40.35
N GLU A 18 18.03 -16.42 -40.43
CA GLU A 18 17.91 -14.98 -40.15
C GLU A 18 18.09 -14.66 -38.65
N ALA A 19 17.67 -15.56 -37.75
CA ALA A 19 17.86 -15.41 -36.31
C ALA A 19 19.32 -15.59 -35.86
N SER A 20 20.13 -16.34 -36.60
CA SER A 20 21.58 -16.53 -36.34
C SER A 20 22.43 -15.33 -36.79
N THR A 21 21.87 -14.43 -37.62
CA THR A 21 22.57 -13.23 -38.10
C THR A 21 22.57 -12.11 -37.05
N THR A 22 23.69 -11.38 -36.92
CA THR A 22 23.86 -10.28 -35.94
C THR A 22 22.78 -9.18 -36.07
N SER A 23 22.34 -8.89 -37.28
CA SER A 23 21.31 -7.90 -37.61
C SER A 23 19.88 -8.36 -37.28
N GLY A 24 19.57 -9.65 -37.42
CA GLY A 24 18.26 -10.24 -37.06
C GLY A 24 18.04 -10.28 -35.55
N ARG A 25 19.10 -10.58 -34.78
CA ARG A 25 19.06 -10.61 -33.30
C ARG A 25 18.70 -9.25 -32.70
N LEU A 26 19.22 -8.16 -33.26
CA LEU A 26 18.95 -6.80 -32.77
C LEU A 26 17.46 -6.44 -32.92
N ARG A 27 16.87 -6.73 -34.09
CA ARG A 27 15.45 -6.48 -34.38
C ARG A 27 14.52 -7.30 -33.50
N ASN A 28 14.82 -8.57 -33.28
CA ASN A 28 14.04 -9.43 -32.39
C ASN A 28 14.13 -8.97 -30.92
N ASN A 29 15.33 -8.61 -30.46
CA ASN A 29 15.55 -8.12 -29.11
C ASN A 29 14.80 -6.80 -28.87
N MET A 30 14.76 -5.90 -29.85
CA MET A 30 13.96 -4.67 -29.77
C MET A 30 12.46 -4.97 -29.63
N ARG A 31 11.90 -5.88 -30.42
CA ARG A 31 10.47 -6.24 -30.32
C ARG A 31 10.11 -6.84 -28.95
N ILE A 32 10.97 -7.69 -28.40
CA ILE A 32 10.76 -8.30 -27.07
C ILE A 32 10.85 -7.22 -25.98
N ARG A 33 11.82 -6.30 -26.08
CA ARG A 33 11.97 -5.19 -25.14
C ARG A 33 10.79 -4.24 -25.16
N VAL A 34 10.33 -3.84 -26.34
CA VAL A 34 9.16 -2.96 -26.48
C VAL A 34 7.94 -3.61 -25.83
N LYS A 35 7.63 -4.87 -26.16
CA LYS A 35 6.49 -5.60 -25.56
C LYS A 35 6.56 -5.64 -24.03
N ARG A 36 7.75 -5.90 -23.46
CA ARG A 36 7.96 -5.92 -22.01
C ARG A 36 7.79 -4.54 -21.38
N LEU A 37 8.37 -3.51 -21.98
CA LEU A 37 8.22 -2.12 -21.52
C LEU A 37 6.77 -1.66 -21.58
N THR A 38 6.02 -2.03 -22.63
CA THR A 38 4.60 -1.69 -22.72
C THR A 38 3.80 -2.39 -21.62
N TRP A 39 4.09 -3.65 -21.32
CA TRP A 39 3.43 -4.40 -20.25
C TRP A 39 3.69 -3.78 -18.87
N GLU A 40 4.95 -3.50 -18.55
CA GLU A 40 5.33 -2.87 -17.28
C GLU A 40 4.80 -1.44 -17.16
N ALA A 41 4.80 -0.67 -18.27
CA ALA A 41 4.21 0.67 -18.29
C ALA A 41 2.69 0.66 -18.08
N VAL A 42 1.97 -0.30 -18.66
CA VAL A 42 0.52 -0.44 -18.47
C VAL A 42 0.18 -0.86 -17.04
N VAL A 43 0.88 -1.86 -16.49
CA VAL A 43 0.63 -2.36 -15.12
C VAL A 43 1.08 -1.34 -14.06
N GLY A 44 2.25 -0.73 -14.25
CA GLY A 44 2.78 0.30 -13.37
C GLY A 44 1.96 1.59 -13.44
N GLY A 45 1.58 2.01 -14.65
CA GLY A 45 0.74 3.18 -14.89
C GLY A 45 -0.65 3.05 -14.26
N ALA A 46 -1.29 1.89 -14.39
CA ALA A 46 -2.58 1.63 -13.74
C ALA A 46 -2.50 1.75 -12.21
N SER A 47 -1.39 1.31 -11.62
CA SER A 47 -1.16 1.40 -10.17
C SER A 47 -0.98 2.85 -9.71
N VAL A 48 -0.21 3.66 -10.44
CA VAL A 48 -0.03 5.09 -10.14
C VAL A 48 -1.35 5.85 -10.28
N LEU A 49 -2.10 5.59 -11.34
CA LEU A 49 -3.39 6.23 -11.58
C LEU A 49 -4.37 5.92 -10.44
N LYS A 50 -4.38 4.67 -9.95
CA LYS A 50 -5.19 4.28 -8.80
C LYS A 50 -4.82 5.07 -7.54
N ARG A 51 -3.52 5.30 -7.27
CA ARG A 51 -3.07 6.10 -6.11
C ARG A 51 -3.53 7.55 -6.19
N ILE A 52 -3.43 8.16 -7.38
CA ILE A 52 -3.87 9.54 -7.59
C ILE A 52 -5.39 9.65 -7.41
N PHE A 53 -6.14 8.69 -7.96
CA PHE A 53 -7.58 8.61 -7.79
C PHE A 53 -7.97 8.48 -6.32
N ASP A 54 -7.34 7.56 -5.57
CA ASP A 54 -7.63 7.35 -4.16
C ASP A 54 -7.37 8.62 -3.33
N ILE A 55 -6.32 9.40 -3.63
CA ILE A 55 -6.01 10.67 -2.95
C ILE A 55 -7.07 11.74 -3.26
N ILE A 56 -7.44 11.91 -4.53
CA ILE A 56 -8.43 12.92 -4.95
C ILE A 56 -9.81 12.58 -4.36
N VAL A 57 -10.22 11.32 -4.46
CA VAL A 57 -11.52 10.87 -3.95
C VAL A 57 -11.57 10.98 -2.43
N SER A 58 -10.50 10.59 -1.72
CA SER A 58 -10.45 10.74 -0.26
C SER A 58 -10.46 12.21 0.17
N GLY A 59 -9.74 13.08 -0.56
CA GLY A 59 -9.75 14.52 -0.31
C GLY A 59 -11.13 15.15 -0.53
N LEU A 60 -11.80 14.78 -1.62
CA LEU A 60 -13.15 15.26 -1.92
C LEU A 60 -14.16 14.74 -0.89
N ALA A 61 -14.06 13.47 -0.50
CA ALA A 61 -14.90 12.88 0.54
C ALA A 61 -14.72 13.60 1.89
N LEU A 62 -13.49 13.97 2.25
CA LEU A 62 -13.22 14.76 3.45
C LEU A 62 -13.84 16.16 3.39
N ILE A 63 -13.79 16.84 2.24
CA ILE A 63 -14.44 18.15 2.09
C ILE A 63 -15.97 18.01 2.22
N CYS A 64 -16.56 16.99 1.62
CA CYS A 64 -17.99 16.71 1.72
C CYS A 64 -18.42 16.35 3.16
N LEU A 65 -17.61 15.59 3.90
CA LEU A 65 -17.89 15.21 5.28
C LEU A 65 -17.42 16.24 6.33
N SER A 66 -16.55 17.18 5.96
CA SER A 66 -16.08 18.26 6.83
C SER A 66 -17.19 18.97 7.63
N PRO A 67 -18.33 19.38 7.02
CA PRO A 67 -19.41 20.00 7.78
C PRO A 67 -20.03 19.06 8.82
N VAL A 68 -20.10 17.75 8.53
CA VAL A 68 -20.60 16.76 9.47
C VAL A 68 -19.62 16.60 10.63
N PHE A 69 -18.32 16.52 10.35
CA PHE A 69 -17.29 16.45 11.38
C PHE A 69 -17.25 17.70 12.27
N ALA A 70 -17.43 18.88 11.68
CA ALA A 70 -17.52 20.13 12.42
C ALA A 70 -18.76 20.16 13.32
N ALA A 71 -19.91 19.74 12.80
CA ALA A 71 -21.14 19.65 13.60
C ALA A 71 -20.98 18.67 14.78
N THR A 72 -20.38 17.50 14.55
CA THR A 72 -20.11 16.53 15.64
C THR A 72 -19.11 17.08 16.65
N ALA A 73 -18.08 17.80 16.20
CA ALA A 73 -17.09 18.42 17.08
C ALA A 73 -17.73 19.47 18.00
N ILE A 74 -18.56 20.34 17.44
CA ILE A 74 -19.30 21.37 18.20
C ILE A 74 -20.23 20.71 19.21
N LEU A 75 -20.95 19.65 18.83
CA LEU A 75 -21.87 18.95 19.72
C LEU A 75 -21.14 18.31 20.92
N ILE A 76 -20.00 17.65 20.65
CA ILE A 76 -19.16 17.04 21.71
C ILE A 76 -18.59 18.11 22.64
N GLU A 77 -18.16 19.25 22.11
CA GLU A 77 -17.61 20.34 22.91
C GLU A 77 -18.67 21.02 23.79
N LEU A 78 -19.92 21.08 23.31
CA LEU A 78 -21.04 21.64 24.06
C LEU A 78 -21.48 20.75 25.23
N GLU A 79 -21.43 19.42 25.04
CA GLU A 79 -21.96 18.44 25.98
C GLU A 79 -20.92 17.98 26.99
N ASP A 80 -19.75 17.52 26.53
CA ASP A 80 -18.73 16.87 27.38
C ASP A 80 -17.43 17.68 27.52
N ARG A 81 -17.25 18.76 26.75
CA ARG A 81 -15.98 19.53 26.64
C ARG A 81 -14.76 18.63 26.42
N GLY A 82 -14.96 17.46 25.80
CA GLY A 82 -13.96 16.43 25.64
C GLY A 82 -13.08 16.64 24.38
N PRO A 83 -11.85 16.11 24.38
CA PRO A 83 -10.96 16.19 23.22
C PRO A 83 -11.49 15.36 22.04
N ILE A 84 -11.77 16.02 20.93
CA ILE A 84 -12.38 15.43 19.71
C ILE A 84 -11.44 14.46 18.98
N LEU A 85 -10.13 14.68 19.05
CA LEU A 85 -9.13 13.84 18.38
C LEU A 85 -8.24 13.17 19.43
N ILE A 86 -8.36 11.86 19.57
CA ILE A 86 -7.50 11.06 20.45
C ILE A 86 -6.44 10.37 19.59
N CYS A 87 -5.18 10.77 19.78
CA CYS A 87 -4.04 10.09 19.17
C CYS A 87 -3.70 8.83 19.98
N LEU A 88 -4.25 7.68 19.56
CA LEU A 88 -3.88 6.38 20.12
C LEU A 88 -2.45 6.02 19.67
N LEU A 89 -1.47 6.35 20.51
CA LEU A 89 -0.09 5.89 20.34
C LEU A 89 -0.08 4.35 20.33
N ARG A 90 0.49 3.76 19.28
CA ARG A 90 0.55 2.29 19.11
C ARG A 90 1.31 1.64 20.27
N LEU A 91 0.58 1.11 21.26
CA LEU A 91 1.09 0.16 22.27
C LEU A 91 1.36 -1.24 21.68
N LYS A 92 1.65 -1.35 20.38
CA LYS A 92 1.85 -2.65 19.72
C LYS A 92 3.16 -3.32 20.15
N ARG A 93 4.18 -2.55 20.53
CA ARG A 93 5.50 -3.09 20.90
C ARG A 93 5.58 -3.57 22.35
N LEU A 94 4.78 -2.98 23.24
CA LEU A 94 4.87 -3.26 24.68
C LEU A 94 4.18 -4.57 25.03
N ILE A 95 3.05 -4.88 24.38
CA ILE A 95 2.23 -6.08 24.67
C ILE A 95 2.94 -7.36 24.20
N THR A 96 3.70 -7.30 23.10
CA THR A 96 4.46 -8.49 22.64
C THR A 96 5.60 -8.84 23.59
N VAL A 97 6.15 -7.86 24.32
CA VAL A 97 7.22 -8.09 25.31
C VAL A 97 6.66 -8.66 26.61
N THR A 98 5.40 -8.40 26.95
CA THR A 98 4.76 -8.95 28.17
C THR A 98 4.36 -10.41 28.03
N GLU A 99 4.17 -10.92 26.81
CA GLU A 99 3.69 -12.28 26.57
C GLU A 99 4.82 -13.33 26.51
N THR A 100 6.07 -12.94 26.19
CA THR A 100 7.15 -13.91 25.93
C THR A 100 8.36 -13.83 26.87
N GLY A 101 8.27 -13.07 27.96
CA GLY A 101 9.36 -12.91 28.94
C GLY A 101 8.94 -13.34 30.36
N PRO A 102 9.85 -13.93 31.17
CA PRO A 102 9.53 -14.38 32.52
C PRO A 102 9.06 -13.20 33.39
N SER A 103 7.88 -13.37 33.99
CA SER A 103 7.10 -12.38 34.74
C SER A 103 7.77 -11.80 36.00
N SER A 104 9.06 -12.10 36.24
CA SER A 104 9.83 -11.68 37.42
C SER A 104 10.75 -10.48 37.19
N LEU A 105 10.93 -10.02 35.94
CA LEU A 105 11.78 -8.87 35.60
C LEU A 105 11.01 -7.59 35.22
N LEU A 106 9.69 -7.58 35.41
CA LEU A 106 8.89 -6.36 35.29
C LEU A 106 9.22 -5.46 36.48
N ALA A 107 10.29 -4.68 36.33
CA ALA A 107 10.66 -3.67 37.29
C ALA A 107 9.43 -2.78 37.58
N PRO A 108 9.06 -2.57 38.85
CA PRO A 108 7.88 -1.78 39.23
C PRO A 108 7.89 -0.36 38.65
N ASP A 109 9.06 0.12 38.23
CA ASP A 109 9.30 1.43 37.62
C ASP A 109 8.59 1.65 36.27
N ILE A 110 8.53 0.65 35.37
CA ILE A 110 7.89 0.82 34.05
C ILE A 110 6.36 0.75 34.16
N ALA A 111 5.85 -0.13 35.03
CA ALA A 111 4.42 -0.20 35.34
C ALA A 111 3.94 1.08 36.03
N GLN A 112 4.74 1.64 36.94
CA GLN A 112 4.43 2.92 37.59
C GLN A 112 4.48 4.09 36.60
N ARG A 113 5.38 4.13 35.62
CA ARG A 113 5.39 5.19 34.59
C ARG A 113 4.19 5.14 33.65
N PHE A 114 3.60 3.97 33.41
CA PHE A 114 2.35 3.84 32.65
C PHE A 114 1.10 4.17 33.48
N LEU A 115 1.07 3.80 34.76
CA LEU A 115 0.00 4.18 35.71
C LEU A 115 0.07 5.65 36.16
N ALA A 116 1.23 6.30 36.03
CA ALA A 116 1.46 7.71 36.35
C ALA A 116 1.21 8.66 35.17
N VAL A 117 0.76 8.18 34.01
CA VAL A 117 0.07 9.05 33.06
C VAL A 117 -1.23 9.45 33.75
N PRO A 118 -1.43 10.73 34.11
CA PRO A 118 -2.67 11.14 34.76
C PRO A 118 -3.80 10.90 33.75
N MET A 119 -4.54 9.80 33.93
CA MET A 119 -5.93 9.74 33.52
C MET A 119 -6.60 10.92 34.21
N SER A 120 -6.86 11.97 33.44
CA SER A 120 -7.57 13.17 33.90
C SER A 120 -8.92 12.79 34.53
N PRO A 121 -9.43 13.61 35.47
CA PRO A 121 -10.61 13.29 36.27
C PRO A 121 -11.88 13.41 35.41
N PHE A 122 -12.17 12.40 34.60
CA PHE A 122 -13.41 12.28 33.81
C PHE A 122 -14.42 11.30 34.46
N LEU A 123 -14.34 11.14 35.79
CA LEU A 123 -15.31 10.38 36.58
C LEU A 123 -15.91 11.24 37.70
N ASN A 124 -16.31 12.47 37.40
CA ASN A 124 -17.22 13.23 38.27
C ASN A 124 -17.95 14.35 37.51
N ASN A 125 -18.98 13.97 36.78
CA ASN A 125 -20.28 14.67 36.75
C ASN A 125 -21.33 13.74 36.13
#